data_AF-A0A1V1W687-F1
#
_entry.id   AF-A0A1V1W687-F1
#
_cell.length_a   1.000
_cell.length_b   1.000
_cell.length_c   1.000
_cell.angle_alpha   90.00
_cell.angle_beta   90.00
_cell.angle_gamma   90.00
#
_symmetry.space_group_name_H-M   'P 1'
#
loop_
_entity.id
_entity.type
_entity.pdbx_description
1 polymer ?
#
loop_
_entity_poly.entity_id
_entity_poly.type
_entity_poly.pdbx_seq_one_letter_code
_entity_poly.pdbx_strand_id
1 'polypeptide(L)' 'MHGGPGDDIMRGGQQDDLLIGGSGTDRADGRIGTDTCRTEARRNCEGSAAGGGQR' A
#
# COMPACT_ATOMS: atom_id res chain seq x y z
N MET A 1 7.60 -4.98 0.96
CA MET A 1 8.22 -3.98 0.07
C MET A 1 8.27 -2.64 0.79
N HIS A 2 9.41 -1.96 0.74
CA HIS A 2 9.58 -0.60 1.30
C HIS A 2 9.97 0.35 0.15
N GLY A 3 9.31 1.50 0.05
CA GLY A 3 9.61 2.57 -0.93
C GLY A 3 10.84 3.38 -0.52
N GLY A 4 10.85 3.87 0.71
CA GLY A 4 11.94 4.68 1.26
C GLY A 4 11.60 6.17 1.24
N PRO A 5 12.60 7.06 1.08
CA PRO A 5 12.34 8.48 0.91
C PRO A 5 12.03 8.82 -0.55
N GLY A 6 11.00 9.64 -0.76
CA GLY A 6 10.52 10.06 -2.07
C GLY A 6 9.05 9.74 -2.26
N ASP A 7 8.50 10.11 -3.41
CA ASP A 7 7.13 9.74 -3.78
C ASP A 7 7.16 8.39 -4.51
N ASP A 8 6.79 7.32 -3.82
CA ASP A 8 6.90 5.96 -4.35
C ASP A 8 5.59 5.41 -4.93
N ILE A 9 5.72 4.58 -5.98
CA ILE A 9 4.61 3.79 -6.52
C ILE A 9 4.92 2.31 -6.31
N MET A 10 4.23 1.70 -5.35
CA MET A 10 4.36 0.29 -5.03
C MET A 10 3.18 -0.51 -5.57
N ARG A 11 3.47 -1.68 -6.12
CA ARG A 11 2.48 -2.63 -6.63
C ARG A 11 2.80 -4.02 -6.12
N GLY A 12 1.84 -4.63 -5.44
CA GLY A 12 1.87 -6.00 -5.01
C GLY A 12 1.70 -6.99 -6.16
N GLY A 13 1.57 -8.26 -5.78
CA GLY A 13 1.47 -9.42 -6.64
C GLY A 13 0.10 -10.08 -6.56
N GLN A 14 0.11 -11.41 -6.57
CA GLN A 14 -1.08 -12.25 -6.33
C GLN A 14 -1.09 -12.84 -4.92
N GLN A 15 -0.13 -12.44 -4.10
CA GLN A 15 0.09 -12.96 -2.76
C GLN A 15 -0.11 -11.83 -1.78
N ASP A 16 -0.31 -12.20 -0.52
CA ASP A 16 -0.42 -11.25 0.58
C ASP A 16 0.88 -10.42 0.71
N ASP A 17 0.77 -9.12 0.45
CA ASP A 17 1.89 -8.19 0.45
C ASP A 17 1.88 -7.24 1.65
N LEU A 18 3.07 -6.87 2.11
CA LEU A 18 3.28 -5.74 3.02
C LEU A 18 3.94 -4.61 2.25
N LEU A 19 3.22 -3.52 1.96
CA LEU A 19 3.70 -2.36 1.22
C LEU A 19 3.87 -1.16 2.16
N ILE A 20 5.09 -0.63 2.29
CA ILE A 20 5.39 0.47 3.23
C ILE A 20 6.06 1.60 2.45
N GLY A 21 5.44 2.78 2.45
CA GLY A 21 5.87 3.92 1.66
C GLY A 21 7.17 4.50 2.17
N GLY A 22 7.11 5.11 3.34
CA GLY A 22 8.26 5.74 3.94
C GLY A 22 7.96 7.22 4.10
N SER A 23 8.84 8.09 3.60
CA SER A 23 8.63 9.53 3.69
C SER A 23 8.42 10.11 2.30
N GLY A 24 7.31 10.81 2.09
CA GLY A 24 6.92 11.36 0.79
C GLY A 24 5.42 11.16 0.60
N THR A 25 4.96 11.24 -0.64
CA THR A 25 3.58 10.91 -1.01
C THR A 25 3.57 9.58 -1.76
N ASP A 26 3.28 8.51 -1.03
CA ASP A 26 3.38 7.15 -1.55
C ASP A 26 2.03 6.61 -1.99
N ARG A 27 2.09 5.74 -3.01
CA ARG A 27 0.93 5.07 -3.56
C ARG A 27 1.15 3.56 -3.66
N ALA A 28 0.27 2.80 -3.02
CA ALA A 28 0.25 1.34 -3.05
C ALA A 28 -0.95 0.78 -3.83
N ASP A 29 -0.74 -0.33 -4.53
CA ASP A 29 -1.79 -1.20 -5.09
C ASP A 29 -1.47 -2.66 -4.69
N GLY A 30 -2.20 -3.23 -3.73
CA GLY A 30 -1.95 -4.59 -3.23
C GLY A 30 -2.26 -5.69 -4.27
N ARG A 31 -3.28 -5.43 -5.10
CA ARG A 31 -3.83 -6.31 -6.14
C ARG A 31 -4.56 -7.52 -5.58
N ILE A 32 -4.11 -8.74 -5.87
CA ILE A 32 -4.79 -9.97 -5.46
C ILE A 32 -4.07 -10.50 -4.24
N GLY A 33 -4.81 -10.81 -3.19
CA GLY A 33 -4.24 -11.23 -1.91
C GLY A 33 -4.95 -10.52 -0.77
N THR A 34 -4.45 -10.75 0.44
CA THR A 34 -4.76 -9.92 1.61
C THR A 34 -3.54 -9.06 1.90
N ASP A 35 -3.63 -7.79 1.54
CA ASP A 35 -2.50 -6.87 1.53
C ASP A 35 -2.57 -5.89 2.70
N THR A 36 -1.41 -5.57 3.27
CA THR A 36 -1.25 -4.54 4.29
C THR A 36 -0.43 -3.40 3.71
N CYS A 37 -1.06 -2.23 3.57
CA CYS A 37 -0.42 -1.05 3.00
C CYS A 37 -0.30 0.06 4.05
N ARG A 38 0.94 0.54 4.25
CA ARG A 38 1.29 1.70 5.06
C ARG A 38 1.82 2.79 4.14
N THR A 39 0.89 3.42 3.42
CA THR A 39 1.10 4.52 2.47
C THR A 39 -0.06 5.52 2.56
N GLU A 40 0.12 6.70 1.98
CA GLU A 40 -0.85 7.78 1.94
C GLU A 40 -2.02 7.45 0.99
N ALA A 41 -1.70 6.92 -0.20
CA ALA A 41 -2.67 6.45 -1.17
C ALA A 41 -2.59 4.92 -1.29
N ARG A 42 -3.73 4.22 -1.21
CA ARG A 42 -3.79 2.76 -1.25
C ARG A 42 -4.98 2.27 -2.06
N ARG A 43 -4.78 1.20 -2.84
CA ARG A 43 -5.80 0.49 -3.63
C ARG A 43 -5.66 -1.01 -3.37
N ASN A 44 -6.79 -1.72 -3.25
CA ASN A 44 -6.80 -3.16 -3.01
C ASN A 44 -5.89 -3.53 -1.82
N CYS A 45 -6.08 -2.84 -0.69
CA CYS A 45 -5.34 -3.09 0.54
C CYS A 45 -6.32 -3.27 1.71
N GLU A 46 -6.23 -4.39 2.40
CA GLU A 46 -7.19 -4.90 3.37
C GLU A 46 -6.78 -4.48 4.80
N GLY A 47 -5.48 -4.38 5.07
CA GLY A 47 -4.89 -3.93 6.33
C GLY A 47 -4.96 -2.41 6.49
N SER A 48 -5.96 -1.92 7.21
CA SER A 48 -6.23 -0.49 7.39
C SER A 48 -5.50 0.14 8.56
N ALA A 49 -4.40 0.82 8.25
CA ALA A 49 -3.90 1.94 9.04
C ALA A 49 -4.35 3.30 8.45
N ALA A 50 -5.59 3.42 7.98
CA ALA A 50 -6.29 4.70 7.79
C ALA A 50 -7.77 4.44 7.46
N GLY A 51 -8.67 4.75 8.39
CA GLY A 51 -10.10 4.66 8.17
C GLY A 51 -10.51 5.43 6.91
N GLY A 52 -11.17 4.74 5.97
CA GLY A 52 -11.62 5.30 4.70
C GLY A 52 -12.01 4.17 3.78
N GLY A 53 -13.27 3.74 3.90
CA GLY A 53 -13.82 2.61 3.16
C GLY A 53 -13.57 2.72 1.66
N GLN A 54 -12.95 1.68 1.12
CA GLN A 54 -12.96 1.36 -0.30
C GLN A 54 -14.40 0.93 -0.62
N ARG A 55 -15.14 1.77 -1.35
CA ARG A 55 -16.32 1.30 -2.08
C ARG A 55 -15.87 0.67 -3.39
#